data_AF-A0A925MU27-F1
#
_entry.id   AF-A0A925MU27-F1
#
_cell.length_a   1.000
_cell.length_b   1.000
_cell.length_c   1.000
_cell.angle_alpha   90.00
_cell.angle_beta   90.00
_cell.angle_gamma   90.00
#
_symmetry.space_group_name_H-M   'P 1'
#
loop_
_entity.id
_entity.type
_entity.pdbx_description
1 polymer ?
#
loop_
_entity_poly.entity_id
_entity_poly.type
_entity_poly.pdbx_seq_one_letter_code
_entity_poly.pdbx_strand_id
1 'polypeptide(L)'
;LNVMTEQAAEKKSEGESAQLVQVFKEQLDVDEEVAAILVQAGFSTIEEVAYVPAAELASIEEFDEDIVKELRNRARDVLLTQAIATEEQSSDAEPAEDLLQVEGMDDELAATLASRGIVTREDLAEQAIDDLTEIEGIDAGRAGELIMAARKHWFEASGAAK
;
A
#
# COMPACT_ATOMS: atom_id res chain seq x y z
N LEU A 1 -21.38 17.67 14.46
CA LEU A 1 -20.17 18.45 14.82
C LEU A 1 -19.51 17.73 15.98
N ASN A 2 -18.39 17.04 15.73
CA ASN A 2 -17.59 16.41 16.79
C ASN A 2 -16.65 17.47 17.36
N VAL A 3 -16.94 17.93 18.57
CA VAL A 3 -16.08 18.87 19.30
C VAL A 3 -15.11 18.04 20.14
N MET A 4 -13.89 17.88 19.65
CA MET A 4 -12.78 17.34 20.45
C MET A 4 -12.44 18.35 21.56
N THR A 5 -12.22 17.86 22.78
CA THR A 5 -11.76 18.70 23.90
C THR A 5 -10.28 19.05 23.73
N GLU A 6 -9.83 20.20 24.23
CA GLU A 6 -8.43 20.65 24.13
C GLU A 6 -7.44 19.58 24.65
N GLN A 7 -7.75 18.92 25.77
CA GLN A 7 -6.95 17.81 26.31
C GLN A 7 -6.90 16.56 25.40
N ALA A 8 -7.97 16.29 24.64
CA ALA A 8 -7.99 15.18 23.69
C ALA A 8 -7.21 15.52 22.42
N ALA A 9 -7.18 16.80 22.02
CA ALA A 9 -6.37 17.28 20.91
C ALA A 9 -4.87 17.22 21.22
N GLU A 10 -4.45 17.67 22.40
CA GLU A 10 -3.05 17.60 22.83
C GLU A 10 -2.54 16.16 22.88
N LYS A 11 -3.26 15.25 23.54
CA LYS A 11 -2.87 13.82 23.59
C LYS A 11 -2.79 13.16 22.22
N LYS A 12 -3.69 13.53 21.30
CA LYS A 12 -3.68 13.00 19.93
C LYS A 12 -2.45 13.51 19.17
N SER A 13 -2.14 14.79 19.31
CA SER A 13 -0.96 15.44 18.70
C SER A 13 0.35 14.84 19.21
N GLU A 14 0.47 14.59 20.52
CA GLU A 14 1.65 13.94 21.12
C GLU A 14 1.83 12.51 20.61
N GLY A 15 0.74 11.75 20.51
CA GLY A 15 0.75 10.39 19.97
C GLY A 15 1.14 10.33 18.49
N GLU A 16 0.60 11.25 17.69
CA GLU A 16 0.95 11.39 16.26
C GLU A 16 2.42 11.73 16.09
N SER A 17 2.96 12.66 16.89
CA SER A 17 4.39 13.01 16.85
C SER A 17 5.28 11.83 17.19
N ALA A 18 4.97 11.07 18.25
CA ALA A 18 5.74 9.89 18.65
C ALA A 18 5.71 8.79 17.57
N GLN A 19 4.57 8.64 16.88
CA GLN A 19 4.45 7.70 15.77
C GLN A 19 5.32 8.11 14.59
N LEU A 20 5.31 9.39 14.22
CA LEU A 20 6.14 9.92 13.14
C LEU A 20 7.64 9.75 13.43
N VAL A 21 8.07 9.98 14.67
CA VAL A 21 9.46 9.73 15.09
C VAL A 21 9.84 8.26 14.85
N GLN A 22 8.99 7.31 15.22
CA GLN A 22 9.25 5.89 14.95
C GLN A 22 9.31 5.57 13.46
N VAL A 23 8.39 6.13 12.67
CA VAL A 23 8.39 5.97 11.22
C VAL A 23 9.71 6.45 10.61
N PHE A 24 10.20 7.63 10.99
CA PHE A 24 11.46 8.14 10.47
C PHE A 24 12.67 7.31 10.92
N LYS A 25 12.72 6.86 12.18
CA LYS A 25 13.80 5.97 12.66
C LYS A 25 13.85 4.68 11.85
N GLU A 26 12.70 4.03 11.66
CA GLU A 26 12.60 2.75 10.98
C GLU A 26 12.85 2.86 9.48
N GLN A 27 12.29 3.89 8.83
CA GLN A 27 12.39 4.02 7.37
C GLN A 27 13.70 4.69 6.94
N LEU A 28 14.17 5.74 7.62
CA LEU A 28 15.40 6.45 7.25
C LEU A 28 16.67 5.88 7.92
N ASP A 29 16.53 4.88 8.80
CA ASP A 29 17.63 4.29 9.58
C ASP A 29 18.44 5.34 10.34
N VAL A 30 17.74 6.27 10.99
CA VAL A 30 18.32 7.36 11.78
C VAL A 30 18.07 7.15 13.27
N ASP A 31 18.84 7.85 14.10
CA ASP A 31 18.58 7.86 15.53
C ASP A 31 17.33 8.66 15.89
N GLU A 32 16.93 8.55 17.16
CA GLU A 32 15.75 9.21 17.67
C GLU A 32 15.86 10.74 17.71
N GLU A 33 17.08 11.26 17.85
CA GLU A 33 17.33 12.69 17.90
C GLU A 33 17.07 13.33 16.53
N VAL A 34 17.66 12.76 15.47
CA VAL A 34 17.47 13.20 14.08
C VAL A 34 15.99 13.07 13.67
N ALA A 35 15.34 11.96 14.01
CA ALA A 35 13.92 11.77 13.72
C ALA A 35 13.03 12.78 14.47
N ALA A 36 13.33 13.07 15.73
CA ALA A 36 12.59 14.07 16.51
C ALA A 36 12.75 15.49 15.94
N ILE A 37 13.95 15.84 15.48
CA ILE A 37 14.23 17.13 14.83
C ILE A 37 13.41 17.27 13.54
N LEU A 38 13.33 16.22 12.71
CA LEU A 38 12.50 16.23 11.50
C LEU A 38 11.02 16.48 11.81
N VAL A 39 10.46 15.79 12.80
CA VAL A 39 9.06 15.98 13.21
C VAL A 39 8.83 17.38 13.78
N GLN A 40 9.76 17.91 14.57
CA GLN A 40 9.68 19.28 15.11
C GLN A 40 9.78 20.34 14.02
N ALA A 41 10.56 20.08 12.97
CA ALA A 41 10.64 20.92 11.77
C ALA A 41 9.39 20.81 10.87
N GLY A 42 8.44 19.91 11.20
CA GLY A 42 7.16 19.77 10.53
C GLY A 42 7.12 18.73 9.41
N PHE A 43 8.17 17.90 9.29
CA PHE A 43 8.14 16.78 8.35
C PHE A 43 7.25 15.66 8.88
N SER A 44 6.44 15.10 7.98
CA SER A 44 5.47 14.05 8.31
C SER A 44 5.57 12.82 7.40
N THR A 45 6.31 12.92 6.30
CA THR A 45 6.44 11.85 5.29
C THR A 45 7.87 11.72 4.76
N ILE A 46 8.21 10.55 4.21
CA ILE A 46 9.52 10.31 3.58
C ILE A 46 9.65 11.10 2.28
N GLU A 47 8.55 11.27 1.55
CA GLU A 47 8.46 12.03 0.32
C GLU A 47 8.83 13.49 0.54
N GLU A 48 8.36 14.10 1.64
CA GLU A 48 8.76 15.45 2.00
C GLU A 48 10.28 15.52 2.18
N VAL A 49 10.87 14.62 2.97
CA VAL A 49 12.33 14.58 3.18
C VAL A 49 13.08 14.41 1.84
N ALA A 50 12.59 13.56 0.93
CA ALA A 50 13.20 13.31 -0.36
C ALA A 50 13.11 14.50 -1.35
N TYR A 51 12.01 15.25 -1.34
CA TYR A 51 11.63 16.12 -2.47
C TYR A 51 11.38 17.59 -2.13
N VAL A 52 11.27 18.00 -0.86
CA VAL A 52 11.25 19.45 -0.54
C VAL A 52 12.53 20.13 -1.03
N PRO A 53 12.57 21.46 -1.21
CA PRO A 53 13.83 22.15 -1.47
C PRO A 53 14.87 21.83 -0.39
N ALA A 54 16.12 21.56 -0.78
CA ALA A 54 17.19 21.28 0.19
C ALA A 54 17.39 22.43 1.20
N ALA A 55 17.03 23.65 0.81
CA ALA A 55 17.03 24.82 1.69
C ALA A 55 16.09 24.70 2.90
N GLU A 56 14.98 23.95 2.80
CA GLU A 56 14.06 23.72 3.92
C GLU A 56 14.76 22.87 4.99
N LEU A 57 15.38 21.76 4.58
CA LEU A 57 16.16 20.90 5.48
C LEU A 57 17.41 21.61 6.02
N ALA A 58 18.06 22.42 5.19
CA ALA A 58 19.23 23.20 5.60
C ALA A 58 18.88 24.41 6.50
N SER A 59 17.59 24.71 6.70
CA SER A 59 17.15 25.73 7.65
C SER A 59 17.11 25.23 9.10
N ILE A 60 17.19 23.91 9.29
CA ILE A 60 17.29 23.25 10.58
C ILE A 60 18.72 23.46 11.11
N GLU A 61 18.85 24.09 12.28
CA GLU A 61 20.15 24.49 12.85
C GLU A 61 21.06 23.30 13.14
N GLU A 62 20.45 22.16 13.49
CA GLU A 62 21.13 20.91 13.82
C GLU A 62 21.65 20.15 12.58
N PHE A 63 21.22 20.51 11.37
CA PHE A 63 21.59 19.80 10.14
C PHE A 63 22.59 20.59 9.31
N ASP A 64 23.72 19.96 8.99
CA ASP A 64 24.66 20.46 8.00
C ASP A 64 24.34 19.93 6.59
N GLU A 65 25.04 20.45 5.58
CA GLU A 65 24.83 20.08 4.17
C GLU A 65 25.03 18.57 3.92
N ASP A 66 25.93 17.93 4.65
CA ASP A 66 26.22 16.50 4.53
C ASP A 66 25.07 15.66 5.10
N ILE A 67 24.54 16.03 6.28
CA ILE A 67 23.36 15.42 6.89
C ILE A 67 22.15 15.57 5.96
N VAL A 68 21.90 16.79 5.44
CA VAL A 68 20.77 17.03 4.53
C VAL A 68 20.88 16.15 3.29
N LYS A 69 22.07 16.07 2.69
CA LYS A 69 22.30 15.23 1.51
C LYS A 69 22.09 13.76 1.81
N GLU A 70 22.58 13.27 2.94
CA GLU A 70 22.43 11.88 3.37
C GLU A 70 20.97 11.52 3.62
N LEU A 71 20.24 12.32 4.41
CA LEU A 71 18.81 12.13 4.67
C LEU A 71 18.00 12.04 3.39
N ARG A 72 18.27 12.92 2.43
CA ARG A 72 17.60 12.90 1.12
C ARG A 72 17.91 11.66 0.32
N ASN A 73 19.16 11.22 0.31
CA ASN A 73 19.55 10.00 -0.42
C ASN A 73 18.84 8.79 0.17
N ARG A 74 18.87 8.64 1.50
CA ARG A 74 18.17 7.55 2.19
C ARG A 74 16.67 7.58 1.94
N ALA A 75 16.05 8.76 2.06
CA ALA A 75 14.63 8.90 1.77
C ALA A 75 14.29 8.45 0.33
N ARG A 76 15.13 8.81 -0.65
CA ARG A 76 14.94 8.37 -2.04
C ARG A 76 15.18 6.86 -2.21
N ASP A 77 16.16 6.29 -1.52
CA ASP A 77 16.44 4.85 -1.58
C ASP A 77 15.29 4.04 -0.97
N VAL A 78 14.68 4.53 0.12
CA VAL A 78 13.48 3.95 0.72
C VAL A 78 12.32 3.98 -0.26
N LEU A 79 12.04 5.14 -0.86
CA LEU A 79 10.95 5.27 -1.83
C LEU A 79 11.18 4.41 -3.07
N LEU A 80 12.42 4.28 -3.52
CA LEU A 80 12.78 3.39 -4.62
C LEU A 80 12.54 1.92 -4.23
N THR A 81 12.96 1.52 -3.03
CA THR A 81 12.74 0.15 -2.53
C THR A 81 11.26 -0.17 -2.39
N GLN A 82 10.46 0.78 -1.89
CA GLN A 82 9.01 0.64 -1.79
C GLN A 82 8.35 0.56 -3.17
N ALA A 83 8.80 1.37 -4.13
CA ALA A 83 8.32 1.31 -5.50
C ALA A 83 8.64 -0.05 -6.15
N ILE A 84 9.86 -0.56 -5.96
CA ILE A 84 10.24 -1.90 -6.45
C ILE A 84 9.41 -2.99 -5.77
N ALA A 85 9.24 -2.95 -4.45
CA ALA A 85 8.43 -3.94 -3.74
C ALA A 85 6.96 -3.92 -4.18
N THR A 86 6.43 -2.74 -4.52
CA THR A 86 5.08 -2.61 -5.08
C THR A 86 5.04 -3.12 -6.52
N GLU A 87 6.07 -2.85 -7.32
CA GLU A 87 6.19 -3.36 -8.69
C GLU A 87 6.35 -4.89 -8.70
N GLU A 88 7.20 -5.49 -7.87
CA GLU A 88 7.37 -6.95 -7.75
C GLU A 88 6.07 -7.66 -7.31
N GLN A 89 5.19 -6.98 -6.56
CA GLN A 89 3.85 -7.49 -6.23
C GLN A 89 2.88 -7.41 -7.42
N SER A 90 3.11 -6.53 -8.39
CA SER A 90 2.19 -6.24 -9.51
C SER A 90 2.69 -6.67 -10.89
N SER A 91 3.99 -6.86 -11.12
CA SER A 91 4.61 -6.98 -12.44
C SER A 91 4.84 -8.42 -12.93
N ASP A 92 4.90 -9.41 -12.03
CA ASP A 92 5.27 -10.79 -12.38
C ASP A 92 4.19 -11.85 -12.11
N ALA A 93 3.01 -11.44 -11.63
CA ALA A 93 1.90 -12.36 -11.49
C ALA A 93 1.26 -12.62 -12.86
N GLU A 94 1.80 -13.59 -13.62
CA GLU A 94 1.05 -14.18 -14.73
C GLU A 94 -0.17 -14.92 -14.16
N PRO A 95 -1.38 -14.75 -14.74
CA PRO A 95 -2.55 -15.49 -14.29
C PRO A 95 -2.28 -16.98 -14.41
N ALA A 96 -2.58 -17.73 -13.34
CA ALA A 96 -2.45 -19.16 -13.34
C ALA A 96 -3.43 -19.80 -14.34
N GLU A 97 -3.08 -20.99 -14.84
CA GLU A 97 -3.88 -21.69 -15.85
C GLU A 97 -5.31 -21.97 -15.35
N ASP A 98 -5.50 -22.18 -14.05
CA ASP A 98 -6.81 -22.42 -13.46
C ASP A 98 -7.70 -21.17 -13.43
N LEU A 99 -7.11 -19.98 -13.29
CA LEU A 99 -7.82 -18.69 -13.42
C LEU A 99 -8.24 -18.45 -14.87
N LEU A 100 -7.35 -18.72 -15.83
CA LEU A 100 -7.64 -18.62 -17.27
C LEU A 100 -8.76 -19.58 -17.71
N GLN A 101 -8.91 -20.71 -17.02
CA GLN A 101 -9.95 -21.70 -17.29
C GLN A 101 -11.31 -21.38 -16.65
N VAL A 102 -11.44 -20.28 -15.91
CA VAL A 102 -12.73 -19.86 -15.34
C VAL A 102 -13.70 -19.47 -16.46
N GLU A 103 -14.93 -19.97 -16.38
CA GLU A 103 -15.96 -19.67 -17.36
C GLU A 103 -16.27 -18.17 -17.38
N GLY A 104 -16.19 -17.55 -18.56
CA GLY A 104 -16.37 -16.10 -18.74
C GLY A 104 -15.10 -15.26 -18.55
N MET A 105 -13.96 -15.89 -18.23
CA MET A 105 -12.65 -15.25 -18.19
C MET A 105 -12.10 -15.03 -19.60
N ASP A 106 -11.41 -13.90 -19.79
CA ASP A 106 -10.61 -13.61 -20.97
C ASP A 106 -9.17 -13.26 -20.58
N ASP A 107 -8.23 -13.36 -21.51
CA ASP A 107 -6.79 -13.22 -21.22
C ASP A 107 -6.44 -11.82 -20.68
N GLU A 108 -7.12 -10.78 -21.16
CA GLU A 108 -6.91 -9.39 -20.75
C GLU A 108 -7.40 -9.16 -19.31
N LEU A 109 -8.58 -9.68 -18.98
CA LEU A 109 -9.15 -9.64 -17.65
C LEU A 109 -8.31 -10.47 -16.67
N ALA A 110 -7.88 -11.67 -17.04
CA ALA A 110 -7.05 -12.51 -16.19
C ALA A 110 -5.72 -11.82 -15.86
N ALA A 111 -5.07 -11.18 -16.84
CA ALA A 111 -3.88 -10.36 -16.60
C ALA A 111 -4.17 -9.17 -15.67
N THR A 112 -5.33 -8.52 -15.86
CA THR A 112 -5.79 -7.37 -15.04
C THR A 112 -6.10 -7.76 -13.59
N LEU A 113 -6.56 -8.99 -13.37
CA LEU A 113 -6.80 -9.58 -12.05
C LEU A 113 -5.48 -10.00 -11.39
N ALA A 114 -4.58 -10.63 -12.16
CA ALA A 114 -3.29 -11.05 -11.66
C ALA A 114 -2.39 -9.87 -11.26
N SER A 115 -2.44 -8.76 -12.01
CA SER A 115 -1.76 -7.51 -11.61
C SER A 115 -2.30 -6.88 -10.32
N ARG A 116 -3.51 -7.29 -9.89
CA ARG A 116 -4.14 -6.92 -8.62
C ARG A 116 -3.96 -7.97 -7.52
N GLY A 117 -3.11 -8.98 -7.76
CA GLY A 117 -2.83 -10.06 -6.82
C GLY A 117 -3.84 -11.21 -6.84
N ILE A 118 -4.80 -11.22 -7.77
CA ILE A 118 -5.76 -12.32 -7.96
C ILE A 118 -5.18 -13.22 -9.06
N VAL A 119 -4.37 -14.20 -8.66
CA VAL A 119 -3.54 -14.97 -9.61
C VAL A 119 -4.17 -16.31 -9.96
N THR A 120 -4.88 -16.93 -9.01
CA THR A 120 -5.46 -18.26 -9.14
C THR A 120 -6.99 -18.23 -9.14
N ARG A 121 -7.61 -19.35 -9.54
CA ARG A 121 -9.06 -19.51 -9.40
C ARG A 121 -9.53 -19.34 -7.94
N GLU A 122 -8.73 -19.77 -6.97
CA GLU A 122 -9.06 -19.66 -5.56
C GLU A 122 -9.08 -18.19 -5.11
N ASP A 123 -8.07 -17.41 -5.51
CA ASP A 123 -8.00 -15.98 -5.16
C ASP A 123 -9.25 -15.23 -5.68
N LEU A 124 -9.72 -15.59 -6.89
CA LEU A 124 -10.95 -15.03 -7.46
C LEU A 124 -12.20 -15.50 -6.71
N ALA A 125 -12.23 -16.77 -6.26
CA ALA A 125 -13.32 -17.32 -5.48
C ALA A 125 -13.47 -16.64 -4.11
N GLU A 126 -12.40 -16.07 -3.55
CA GLU A 126 -12.43 -15.34 -2.28
C GLU A 126 -12.92 -13.88 -2.40
N GLN A 127 -12.97 -13.31 -3.62
CA GLN A 127 -13.37 -11.91 -3.82
C GLN A 127 -14.86 -11.63 -3.56
N ALA A 128 -15.16 -10.38 -3.24
CA ALA A 128 -16.52 -9.84 -3.25
C ALA A 128 -16.87 -9.18 -4.60
N ILE A 129 -18.17 -9.05 -4.87
CA ILE A 129 -18.65 -8.37 -6.08
C ILE A 129 -18.16 -6.93 -6.11
N ASP A 130 -18.20 -6.24 -4.98
CA ASP A 130 -17.81 -4.84 -4.86
C ASP A 130 -16.34 -4.63 -5.29
N ASP A 131 -15.44 -5.54 -4.87
CA ASP A 131 -14.01 -5.48 -5.21
C ASP A 131 -13.76 -5.59 -6.72
N LEU A 132 -14.50 -6.48 -7.40
CA LEU A 132 -14.39 -6.65 -8.86
C LEU A 132 -15.02 -5.50 -9.64
N THR A 133 -16.05 -4.84 -9.10
CA THR A 133 -16.69 -3.68 -9.78
C THR A 133 -15.82 -2.44 -9.79
N GLU A 134 -14.71 -2.42 -9.05
CA GLU A 134 -13.69 -1.37 -9.17
C GLU A 134 -12.88 -1.47 -10.48
N ILE A 135 -12.95 -2.62 -11.17
CA ILE A 135 -12.27 -2.85 -12.44
C ILE A 135 -13.14 -2.30 -13.58
N GLU A 136 -12.56 -1.42 -14.38
CA GLU A 136 -13.24 -0.83 -15.54
C GLU A 136 -13.73 -1.92 -16.51
N GLY A 137 -15.01 -1.90 -16.85
CA GLY A 137 -15.63 -2.89 -17.74
C GLY A 137 -16.19 -4.14 -17.05
N ILE A 138 -16.14 -4.21 -15.71
CA ILE A 138 -16.85 -5.23 -14.94
C ILE A 138 -18.03 -4.60 -14.21
N ASP A 139 -19.24 -5.04 -14.55
CA ASP A 139 -20.44 -4.73 -13.76
C ASP A 139 -20.70 -5.77 -12.67
N ALA A 140 -21.61 -5.47 -11.74
CA ALA A 140 -21.93 -6.35 -10.62
C ALA A 140 -22.46 -7.73 -11.06
N GLY A 141 -23.08 -7.82 -12.24
CA GLY A 141 -23.57 -9.08 -12.81
C GLY A 141 -22.40 -9.95 -13.27
N ARG A 142 -21.51 -9.40 -14.10
CA ARG A 142 -20.31 -10.07 -14.58
C ARG A 142 -19.38 -10.47 -13.44
N ALA A 143 -19.17 -9.58 -12.45
CA ALA A 143 -18.40 -9.89 -11.25
C ALA A 143 -18.99 -11.10 -10.49
N GLY A 144 -20.31 -11.12 -10.29
CA GLY A 144 -20.99 -12.22 -9.63
C GLY A 144 -20.86 -13.55 -10.40
N GLU A 145 -21.00 -13.52 -11.72
CA GLU A 145 -20.83 -14.70 -12.58
C GLU A 145 -19.42 -15.28 -12.49
N LEU A 146 -18.39 -14.44 -12.58
CA LEU A 146 -16.99 -14.84 -12.48
C LEU A 146 -16.66 -15.44 -11.11
N ILE A 147 -17.09 -14.80 -10.01
CA ILE A 147 -16.89 -15.32 -8.66
C ILE A 147 -17.60 -16.66 -8.48
N MET A 148 -18.84 -16.79 -8.97
CA MET A 148 -19.59 -18.04 -8.86
C MET A 148 -18.99 -19.17 -9.70
N ALA A 149 -18.50 -18.85 -10.90
CA ALA A 149 -17.77 -19.78 -11.75
C ALA A 149 -16.48 -20.23 -11.08
N ALA A 150 -15.74 -19.30 -10.46
CA ALA A 150 -14.56 -19.60 -9.68
C ALA A 150 -14.86 -20.49 -8.48
N ARG A 151 -15.97 -20.25 -7.74
CA ARG A 151 -16.41 -21.05 -6.57
C ARG A 151 -17.01 -22.41 -6.92
N LYS A 152 -17.24 -22.72 -8.18
CA LYS A 152 -17.93 -23.94 -8.61
C LYS A 152 -17.31 -25.22 -8.04
N HIS A 153 -15.97 -25.28 -7.94
CA HIS A 153 -15.25 -26.41 -7.35
C HIS A 153 -15.55 -26.61 -5.85
N TRP A 154 -15.80 -25.54 -5.09
CA TRP A 154 -16.21 -25.63 -3.69
C TRP A 154 -17.60 -26.26 -3.55
N PHE A 155 -18.51 -25.95 -4.48
CA PHE A 155 -19.85 -26.54 -4.50
C PHE A 155 -19.83 -28.01 -4.94
N GLU A 156 -18.94 -28.38 -5.85
CA GLU A 156 -18.72 -29.78 -6.25
C GLU A 156 -18.07 -30.59 -5.11
N ALA A 157 -17.17 -29.98 -4.32
CA ALA A 157 -16.57 -30.60 -3.14
C ALA A 157 -17.55 -30.73 -1.95
N SER A 158 -18.45 -29.76 -1.76
CA SER A 158 -19.46 -29.76 -0.70
C SER A 158 -20.65 -30.70 -0.97
N GLY A 159 -20.87 -31.10 -2.22
CA GLY A 159 -21.92 -32.04 -2.63
C GLY A 159 -21.73 -33.50 -2.16
N ALA A 160 -20.64 -33.82 -1.46
CA ALA A 160 -20.32 -35.17 -0.97
C ALA A 160 -20.72 -35.44 0.50
N ALA A 161 -21.51 -34.57 1.13
CA ALA A 161 -22.10 -34.83 2.45
C ALA A 161 -23.63 -34.81 2.37
N LYS A 162 -24.21 -35.99 2.19
CA LYS A 162 -25.63 -36.26 2.46
C LYS A 162 -25.76 -37.03 3.76
#